data_AF-A0AA35CJM8-F1
#
_entry.id   AF-A0AA35CJM8-F1
#
_cell.length_a   1.000
_cell.length_b   1.000
_cell.length_c   1.000
_cell.angle_alpha   90.00
_cell.angle_beta   90.00
_cell.angle_gamma   90.00
#
_symmetry.space_group_name_H-M   'P 1'
#
loop_
_entity.id
_entity.type
_entity.pdbx_description
1 polymer ?
#
loop_
_entity_poly.entity_id
_entity_poly.type
_entity_poly.pdbx_seq_one_letter_code
_entity_poly.pdbx_strand_id
1 'polypeptide(L)'
;MEGVYDDLVIVDTGSRDRTVEAARACGARVLSFPWRDDFSAARNHALDHATGEWVLWLDADDEVVPEDRGKIRPLLADPACAGYFFYTLSLVHPGVPSVHVRNVHLRLFRRTAEHRFVGAIHEYVTTGAGRYGTAGVRILHHGYLPGELAAKDKTGRNLRILRRLVEDEPGNALWHYYLGCELCRAGDWTGAAASFGRAREVLGESAGWAPDLWRRSAICRMHLGQHREALAELQEGIARHPDYTDLHFLLGLLWHRLARYGDALAALRRALEMGEPPPWYTHDHGTGGFRALTALAQVHYDLGNYPEAAHACLEALRRQPDYPGPLPVLVGALWAMHPPRKASALLAAFVRDLRLAPAPRVALCTRVAAALHEVGAHAACLEWLGAHPRRSRHDGAGPPEAVALRARALAALGRSLVRPRTPPPAPGLPAALVRRAGRLRAAALAVLDRSGSPVLRALARAAGRRRPGPLRVWSGG
;
A
#
# COMPACT_ATOMS: atom_id res chain seq x y z
N MET A 1 -8.09 10.69 -22.13
CA MET A 1 -7.35 9.98 -23.18
C MET A 1 -7.46 10.65 -24.55
N GLU A 2 -8.30 11.68 -24.72
CA GLU A 2 -8.41 12.46 -25.96
C GLU A 2 -7.03 12.94 -26.48
N GLY A 3 -6.81 12.80 -27.79
CA GLY A 3 -5.53 13.11 -28.45
C GLY A 3 -4.46 12.01 -28.37
N VAL A 4 -4.65 10.97 -27.56
CA VAL A 4 -3.67 9.86 -27.41
C VAL A 4 -3.90 8.74 -28.42
N TYR A 5 -5.15 8.50 -28.84
CA TYR A 5 -5.55 7.42 -29.74
C TYR A 5 -6.15 7.97 -31.05
N ASP A 6 -6.10 7.15 -32.11
CA ASP A 6 -6.71 7.43 -33.41
C ASP A 6 -7.97 6.57 -33.67
N ASP A 7 -8.07 5.41 -33.02
CA ASP A 7 -9.21 4.47 -33.04
C ASP A 7 -9.52 4.06 -31.59
N LEU A 8 -10.80 3.93 -31.25
CA LEU A 8 -11.26 3.51 -29.93
C LEU A 8 -12.29 2.39 -30.07
N VAL A 9 -11.85 1.18 -29.74
CA VAL A 9 -12.69 -0.02 -29.76
C VAL A 9 -13.04 -0.41 -28.32
N ILE A 10 -14.33 -0.56 -28.05
CA ILE A 10 -14.83 -1.05 -26.76
C ILE A 10 -15.67 -2.30 -27.03
N VAL A 11 -15.41 -3.38 -26.29
CA VAL A 11 -16.25 -4.58 -26.32
C VAL A 11 -17.13 -4.59 -25.08
N ASP A 12 -18.44 -4.53 -25.29
CA ASP A 12 -19.43 -4.74 -24.24
C ASP A 12 -19.76 -6.23 -24.11
N THR A 13 -19.72 -6.72 -22.87
CA THR A 13 -20.03 -8.12 -22.56
C THR A 13 -21.41 -8.32 -21.92
N GLY A 14 -22.34 -7.41 -22.17
CA GLY A 14 -23.72 -7.45 -21.66
C GLY A 14 -24.02 -6.44 -20.56
N SER A 15 -23.52 -5.21 -20.68
CA SER A 15 -23.91 -4.13 -19.75
C SER A 15 -25.41 -3.84 -19.83
N ARG A 16 -26.03 -3.55 -18.67
CA ARG A 16 -27.46 -3.24 -18.55
C ARG A 16 -27.74 -1.79 -18.15
N ASP A 17 -26.69 -1.03 -17.91
CA ASP A 17 -26.74 0.39 -17.60
C ASP A 17 -26.37 1.22 -18.83
N ARG A 18 -26.14 2.52 -18.63
CA ARG A 18 -25.83 3.47 -19.71
C ARG A 18 -24.37 3.39 -20.19
N THR A 19 -23.63 2.33 -19.87
CA THR A 19 -22.22 2.18 -20.26
C THR A 19 -22.04 2.24 -21.78
N VAL A 20 -22.87 1.50 -22.54
CA VAL A 20 -22.80 1.48 -24.02
C VAL A 20 -23.10 2.84 -24.62
N GLU A 21 -24.11 3.53 -24.10
CA GLU A 21 -24.49 4.88 -24.54
C GLU A 21 -23.37 5.88 -24.29
N ALA A 22 -22.79 5.87 -23.09
CA ALA A 22 -21.67 6.75 -22.70
C ALA A 22 -20.42 6.49 -23.55
N ALA A 23 -20.08 5.22 -23.81
CA ALA A 23 -18.96 4.83 -24.66
C ALA A 23 -19.13 5.37 -26.10
N ARG A 24 -20.31 5.20 -26.70
CA ARG A 24 -20.61 5.73 -28.05
C ARG A 24 -20.57 7.26 -28.09
N ALA A 25 -21.06 7.93 -27.05
CA ALA A 25 -21.00 9.38 -26.94
C ALA A 25 -19.56 9.92 -26.88
N CYS A 26 -18.60 9.10 -26.41
CA CYS A 26 -17.17 9.40 -26.42
C CYS A 26 -16.48 9.05 -27.75
N GLY A 27 -17.25 8.70 -28.80
CA GLY A 27 -16.72 8.34 -30.11
C GLY A 27 -16.20 6.90 -30.22
N ALA A 28 -16.47 6.03 -29.24
CA ALA A 28 -16.02 4.65 -29.30
C ALA A 28 -16.87 3.82 -30.28
N ARG A 29 -16.20 2.94 -31.03
CA ARG A 29 -16.85 1.85 -31.74
C ARG A 29 -17.12 0.72 -30.75
N VAL A 30 -18.37 0.63 -30.31
CA VAL A 30 -18.82 -0.37 -29.34
C VAL A 30 -19.30 -1.65 -30.04
N LEU A 31 -18.61 -2.75 -29.78
CA LEU A 31 -18.92 -4.09 -30.24
C LEU A 31 -19.59 -4.89 -29.12
N SER A 32 -20.41 -5.87 -29.48
CA SER A 32 -21.04 -6.78 -28.51
C SER A 32 -20.37 -8.15 -28.55
N PHE A 33 -20.04 -8.71 -27.39
CA PHE A 33 -19.48 -10.05 -27.25
C PHE A 33 -20.13 -10.79 -26.08
N PRO A 34 -20.83 -11.91 -26.29
CA PRO A 34 -21.46 -12.65 -25.20
C PRO A 34 -20.45 -13.10 -24.14
N TRP A 35 -20.69 -12.71 -22.88
CA TRP A 35 -19.86 -13.16 -21.75
C TRP A 35 -19.90 -14.68 -21.63
N ARG A 36 -18.72 -15.30 -21.63
CA ARG A 36 -18.54 -16.77 -21.61
C ARG A 36 -17.57 -17.25 -20.54
N ASP A 37 -17.41 -16.46 -19.47
CA ASP A 37 -16.43 -16.71 -18.40
C ASP A 37 -14.98 -16.79 -18.93
N ASP A 38 -14.66 -15.91 -19.90
CA ASP A 38 -13.33 -15.76 -20.50
C ASP A 38 -13.09 -14.29 -20.89
N PHE A 39 -12.23 -13.64 -20.10
CA PHE A 39 -11.79 -12.27 -20.31
C PHE A 39 -10.88 -12.11 -21.54
N SER A 40 -10.03 -13.09 -21.83
CA SER A 40 -9.15 -13.08 -22.99
C SER A 40 -9.93 -13.15 -24.29
N ALA A 41 -11.01 -13.94 -24.34
CA ALA A 41 -11.84 -14.06 -25.53
C ALA A 41 -12.46 -12.72 -25.95
N ALA A 42 -12.99 -11.95 -24.98
CA ALA A 42 -13.55 -10.62 -25.24
C ALA A 42 -12.47 -9.62 -25.68
N ARG A 43 -11.27 -9.65 -25.07
CA ARG A 43 -10.16 -8.76 -25.44
C ARG A 43 -9.56 -9.10 -26.80
N ASN A 44 -9.44 -10.37 -27.15
CA ASN A 44 -9.01 -10.78 -28.48
C ASN A 44 -10.03 -10.38 -29.54
N HIS A 45 -11.33 -10.45 -29.25
CA HIS A 45 -12.36 -9.91 -30.13
C HIS A 45 -12.20 -8.41 -30.36
N ALA A 46 -11.87 -7.62 -29.32
CA ALA A 46 -11.55 -6.20 -29.47
C ALA A 46 -10.30 -5.99 -30.35
N LEU A 47 -9.25 -6.77 -30.09
CA LEU A 47 -7.97 -6.70 -30.79
C LEU A 47 -8.09 -7.02 -32.28
N ASP A 48 -8.91 -7.99 -32.66
CA ASP A 48 -9.18 -8.34 -34.06
C ASP A 48 -9.88 -7.21 -34.83
N HIS A 49 -10.55 -6.32 -34.13
CA HIS A 49 -11.23 -5.17 -34.71
C HIS A 49 -10.42 -3.87 -34.63
N ALA A 50 -9.26 -3.87 -33.97
CA ALA A 50 -8.40 -2.71 -33.87
C ALA A 50 -7.68 -2.45 -35.21
N THR A 51 -7.67 -1.19 -35.66
CA THR A 51 -7.09 -0.82 -36.96
C THR A 51 -5.64 -0.34 -36.86
N GLY A 52 -5.28 0.28 -35.72
CA GLY A 52 -3.94 0.85 -35.50
C GLY A 52 -2.80 -0.17 -35.57
N GLU A 53 -1.62 0.29 -35.98
CA GLU A 53 -0.38 -0.50 -35.93
C GLU A 53 0.04 -0.79 -34.48
N TRP A 54 -0.23 0.16 -33.59
CA TRP A 54 -0.01 0.04 -32.16
C TRP A 54 -1.33 -0.05 -31.41
N VAL A 55 -1.35 -0.92 -30.39
CA VAL A 55 -2.50 -1.14 -29.52
C VAL A 55 -2.13 -0.73 -28.12
N LEU A 56 -2.87 0.24 -27.58
CA LEU A 56 -2.91 0.55 -26.15
C LEU A 56 -4.18 -0.08 -25.58
N TRP A 57 -4.06 -0.94 -24.59
CA TRP A 57 -5.23 -1.53 -23.91
C TRP A 57 -5.31 -1.05 -22.46
N LEU A 58 -6.53 -0.76 -22.01
CA LEU A 58 -6.86 -0.27 -20.67
C LEU A 58 -8.14 -0.97 -20.21
N ASP A 59 -8.21 -1.26 -18.92
CA ASP A 59 -9.46 -1.71 -18.30
C ASP A 59 -10.42 -0.52 -18.11
N ALA A 60 -11.73 -0.79 -17.95
CA ALA A 60 -12.72 0.28 -17.78
C ALA A 60 -12.54 1.07 -16.47
N ASP A 61 -11.78 0.52 -15.53
CA ASP A 61 -11.40 1.11 -14.25
C ASP A 61 -9.92 1.57 -14.21
N ASP A 62 -9.28 1.68 -15.39
CA ASP A 62 -7.94 2.23 -15.54
C ASP A 62 -7.97 3.71 -15.98
N GLU A 63 -7.10 4.52 -15.38
CA GLU A 63 -6.85 5.90 -15.79
C GLU A 63 -5.35 6.15 -16.00
N VAL A 64 -4.94 6.61 -17.18
CA VAL A 64 -3.57 7.11 -17.37
C VAL A 64 -3.38 8.41 -16.61
N VAL A 65 -2.37 8.43 -15.74
CA VAL A 65 -1.99 9.60 -14.95
C VAL A 65 -1.83 10.81 -15.88
N PRO A 66 -2.55 11.93 -15.65
CA PRO A 66 -2.61 13.04 -16.59
C PRO A 66 -1.26 13.56 -17.07
N GLU A 67 -0.28 13.64 -16.17
CA GLU A 67 1.08 14.14 -16.45
C GLU A 67 1.88 13.19 -17.36
N ASP A 68 1.51 11.92 -17.43
CA ASP A 68 2.22 10.91 -18.21
C ASP A 68 1.63 10.71 -19.61
N ARG A 69 0.46 11.29 -19.90
CA ARG A 69 -0.25 11.10 -21.21
C ARG A 69 0.62 11.49 -22.40
N GLY A 70 1.36 12.61 -22.28
CA GLY A 70 2.27 13.10 -23.33
C GLY A 70 3.46 12.18 -23.63
N LYS A 71 3.74 11.20 -22.76
CA LYS A 71 4.84 10.25 -22.94
C LYS A 71 4.50 9.10 -23.88
N ILE A 72 3.22 8.86 -24.19
CA ILE A 72 2.78 7.67 -24.94
C ILE A 72 3.12 7.77 -26.43
N ARG A 73 2.72 8.86 -27.11
CA ARG A 73 2.94 9.05 -28.56
C ARG A 73 4.43 8.96 -28.97
N PRO A 74 5.40 9.53 -28.22
CA PRO A 74 6.82 9.37 -28.54
C PRO A 74 7.33 7.92 -28.58
N LEU A 75 6.71 7.00 -27.82
CA LEU A 75 7.12 5.59 -27.77
C LEU A 75 6.91 4.86 -29.11
N LEU A 76 5.95 5.34 -29.91
CA LEU A 76 5.56 4.72 -31.18
C LEU A 76 6.62 4.90 -32.29
N ALA A 77 7.54 5.85 -32.10
CA ALA A 77 8.55 6.20 -33.11
C ALA A 77 9.71 5.20 -33.18
N ASP A 78 9.86 4.29 -32.22
CA ASP A 78 10.94 3.31 -32.24
C ASP A 78 10.61 2.12 -33.17
N PRO A 79 11.33 1.97 -34.31
CA PRO A 79 11.07 0.91 -35.26
C PRO A 79 11.44 -0.48 -34.72
N ALA A 80 12.33 -0.58 -33.72
CA ALA A 80 12.84 -1.83 -33.18
C ALA A 80 12.08 -2.34 -31.95
N CYS A 81 11.16 -1.53 -31.39
CA CYS A 81 10.38 -1.91 -30.23
C CYS A 81 9.07 -2.60 -30.63
N ALA A 82 8.82 -3.78 -30.06
CA ALA A 82 7.58 -4.53 -30.21
C ALA A 82 6.52 -4.12 -29.17
N GLY A 83 6.93 -3.56 -28.03
CA GLY A 83 5.99 -3.15 -26.99
C GLY A 83 6.62 -2.55 -25.75
N TYR A 84 5.77 -1.91 -24.94
CA TYR A 84 6.13 -1.21 -23.73
C TYR A 84 5.28 -1.66 -22.54
N PHE A 85 5.97 -2.02 -21.47
CA PHE A 85 5.39 -2.21 -20.15
C PHE A 85 5.15 -0.88 -19.48
N PHE A 86 3.93 -0.67 -18.95
CA PHE A 86 3.57 0.51 -18.15
C PHE A 86 3.44 0.12 -16.68
N TYR A 87 3.56 1.11 -15.80
CA TYR A 87 3.36 0.93 -14.35
C TYR A 87 1.88 1.00 -14.02
N THR A 88 1.29 -0.09 -13.58
CA THR A 88 -0.05 -0.10 -12.99
C THR A 88 0.06 0.15 -11.49
N LEU A 89 -0.71 1.12 -11.00
CA LEU A 89 -0.82 1.53 -9.60
C LEU A 89 -2.20 1.13 -9.10
N SER A 90 -2.29 -0.07 -8.53
CA SER A 90 -3.53 -0.65 -8.02
C SER A 90 -3.91 0.00 -6.70
N LEU A 91 -4.92 0.87 -6.71
CA LEU A 91 -5.36 1.64 -5.55
C LEU A 91 -6.12 0.72 -4.59
N VAL A 92 -5.63 0.59 -3.35
CA VAL A 92 -6.22 -0.30 -2.33
C VAL A 92 -6.78 0.44 -1.12
N HIS A 93 -6.58 1.74 -1.03
CA HIS A 93 -7.14 2.58 0.05
C HIS A 93 -7.82 3.84 -0.51
N PRO A 94 -9.13 4.01 -0.28
CA PRO A 94 -9.86 5.22 -0.70
C PRO A 94 -9.21 6.50 -0.16
N GLY A 95 -9.00 7.49 -1.02
CA GLY A 95 -8.48 8.81 -0.64
C GLY A 95 -7.01 8.83 -0.17
N VAL A 96 -6.27 7.72 -0.31
CA VAL A 96 -4.83 7.63 -0.01
C VAL A 96 -4.12 6.98 -1.20
N PRO A 97 -3.94 7.72 -2.31
CA PRO A 97 -3.38 7.17 -3.54
C PRO A 97 -1.95 6.63 -3.39
N SER A 98 -1.19 7.07 -2.38
CA SER A 98 0.13 6.48 -2.09
C SER A 98 0.09 5.04 -1.59
N VAL A 99 -1.07 4.55 -1.14
CA VAL A 99 -1.28 3.17 -0.73
C VAL A 99 -1.82 2.40 -1.92
N HIS A 100 -0.88 1.87 -2.70
CA HIS A 100 -1.15 1.07 -3.88
C HIS A 100 -0.16 -0.09 -4.01
N VAL A 101 -0.56 -1.10 -4.77
CA VAL A 101 0.34 -2.15 -5.28
C VAL A 101 0.85 -1.71 -6.64
N ARG A 102 2.14 -1.86 -6.89
CA ARG A 102 2.77 -1.61 -8.19
C ARG A 102 3.02 -2.92 -8.91
N ASN A 103 2.74 -2.89 -10.20
CA ASN A 103 3.02 -3.98 -11.12
C ASN A 103 3.31 -3.39 -12.51
N VAL A 104 3.98 -4.16 -13.35
CA VAL A 104 4.23 -3.81 -14.74
C VAL A 104 3.44 -4.72 -15.66
N HIS A 105 2.72 -4.14 -16.61
CA HIS A 105 1.96 -4.88 -17.61
C HIS A 105 2.30 -4.37 -19.01
N LEU A 106 2.38 -5.27 -19.98
CA LEU A 106 2.49 -4.90 -21.39
C LEU A 106 1.20 -4.20 -21.81
N ARG A 107 1.19 -2.86 -21.84
CA ARG A 107 -0.02 -2.05 -22.08
C ARG A 107 -0.04 -1.46 -23.48
N LEU A 108 1.13 -1.22 -24.07
CA LEU A 108 1.29 -0.72 -25.44
C LEU A 108 2.11 -1.72 -26.24
N PHE A 109 1.60 -2.21 -27.37
CA PHE A 109 2.33 -3.18 -28.20
C PHE A 109 1.96 -3.06 -29.67
N ARG A 110 2.82 -3.56 -30.55
CA ARG A 110 2.52 -3.65 -31.98
C ARG A 110 1.49 -4.73 -32.24
N ARG A 111 0.52 -4.43 -33.08
CA ARG A 111 -0.51 -5.37 -33.48
C ARG A 111 0.07 -6.39 -34.46
N THR A 112 0.56 -7.49 -33.92
CA THR A 112 1.03 -8.66 -34.69
C THR A 112 0.24 -9.90 -34.28
N ALA A 113 0.32 -10.96 -35.08
CA ALA A 113 -0.32 -12.24 -34.75
C ALA A 113 0.22 -12.87 -33.45
N GLU A 114 1.42 -12.46 -33.01
CA GLU A 114 2.10 -12.98 -31.81
C GLU A 114 1.57 -12.36 -30.51
N HIS A 115 0.83 -11.24 -30.58
CA HIS A 115 0.28 -10.58 -29.39
C HIS A 115 -1.19 -10.96 -29.22
N ARG A 116 -1.46 -11.87 -28.29
CA ARG A 116 -2.82 -12.34 -27.95
C ARG A 116 -2.99 -12.39 -26.45
N PHE A 117 -4.21 -12.10 -26.00
CA PHE A 117 -4.59 -12.28 -24.60
C PHE A 117 -4.75 -13.76 -24.31
N VAL A 118 -4.11 -14.23 -23.24
CA VAL A 118 -4.15 -15.62 -22.78
C VAL A 118 -4.53 -15.66 -21.30
N GLY A 119 -5.41 -16.61 -20.95
CA GLY A 119 -5.95 -16.82 -19.61
C GLY A 119 -7.39 -16.33 -19.50
N ALA A 120 -8.30 -17.20 -19.04
CA ALA A 120 -9.72 -16.82 -18.93
C ALA A 120 -9.96 -15.73 -17.87
N ILE A 121 -8.99 -15.50 -16.97
CA ILE A 121 -8.93 -14.46 -15.95
C ILE A 121 -7.46 -14.20 -15.57
N HIS A 122 -7.15 -12.98 -15.11
CA HIS A 122 -5.77 -12.52 -14.88
C HIS A 122 -4.92 -12.69 -16.14
N GLU A 123 -5.55 -12.40 -17.27
CA GLU A 123 -5.00 -12.48 -18.60
C GLU A 123 -3.75 -11.62 -18.78
N TYR A 124 -2.85 -12.12 -19.61
CA TYR A 124 -1.67 -11.40 -20.05
C TYR A 124 -1.59 -11.45 -21.58
N VAL A 125 -0.87 -10.48 -22.15
CA VAL A 125 -0.59 -10.45 -23.60
C VAL A 125 0.68 -11.24 -23.86
N THR A 126 0.63 -12.18 -24.80
CA THR A 126 1.82 -12.92 -25.24
C THR A 126 2.83 -11.98 -25.89
N THR A 127 4.11 -12.25 -25.63
CA THR A 127 5.24 -11.55 -26.25
C THR A 127 5.83 -12.40 -27.35
N GLY A 128 6.10 -11.77 -28.48
CA GLY A 128 6.75 -12.38 -29.64
C GLY A 128 8.20 -11.95 -29.82
N ALA A 129 8.67 -11.96 -31.06
CA ALA A 129 10.02 -11.50 -31.37
C ALA A 129 10.14 -9.97 -31.25
N GLY A 130 11.32 -9.50 -30.87
CA GLY A 130 11.66 -8.08 -30.83
C GLY A 130 11.94 -7.55 -29.42
N ARG A 131 12.24 -6.25 -29.35
CA ARG A 131 12.61 -5.58 -28.10
C ARG A 131 11.36 -5.11 -27.36
N TYR A 132 11.30 -5.40 -26.08
CA TYR A 132 10.30 -4.82 -25.18
C TYR A 132 10.97 -3.86 -24.19
N GLY A 133 10.36 -2.70 -23.98
CA GLY A 133 10.85 -1.69 -23.04
C GLY A 133 9.91 -1.50 -21.86
N THR A 134 10.40 -0.90 -20.78
CA THR A 134 9.53 -0.32 -19.74
C THR A 134 9.43 1.18 -19.96
N ALA A 135 8.21 1.71 -20.03
CA ALA A 135 7.97 3.13 -20.16
C ALA A 135 7.59 3.74 -18.80
N GLY A 136 8.07 4.95 -18.53
CA GLY A 136 7.71 5.73 -17.34
C GLY A 136 6.29 6.32 -17.39
N VAL A 137 5.31 5.52 -17.84
CA VAL A 137 3.88 5.83 -17.92
C VAL A 137 3.16 5.10 -16.79
N ARG A 138 2.39 5.84 -16.00
CA ARG A 138 1.61 5.29 -14.89
C ARG A 138 0.12 5.21 -15.23
N ILE A 139 -0.49 4.10 -14.84
CA ILE A 139 -1.92 3.83 -14.89
C ILE A 139 -2.42 3.71 -13.44
N LEU A 140 -3.42 4.50 -13.07
CA LEU A 140 -4.18 4.30 -11.83
C LEU A 140 -5.24 3.25 -12.10
N HIS A 141 -5.24 2.18 -11.30
CA HIS A 141 -6.24 1.12 -11.40
C HIS A 141 -7.18 1.18 -10.19
N HIS A 142 -8.46 1.46 -10.44
CA HIS A 142 -9.49 1.71 -9.43
C HIS A 142 -10.24 0.46 -8.97
N GLY A 143 -10.05 -0.67 -9.66
CA GLY A 143 -10.84 -1.90 -9.48
C GLY A 143 -10.76 -2.57 -8.11
N TYR A 144 -9.80 -2.20 -7.27
CA TYR A 144 -9.58 -2.76 -5.92
C TYR A 144 -10.04 -1.88 -4.77
N LEU A 145 -10.73 -0.76 -5.04
CA LEU A 145 -11.32 0.03 -3.96
C LEU A 145 -12.53 -0.71 -3.35
N PRO A 146 -12.73 -0.67 -2.01
CA PRO A 146 -13.80 -1.40 -1.34
C PRO A 146 -15.22 -1.22 -1.92
N GLY A 147 -15.55 -0.03 -2.46
CA GLY A 147 -16.83 0.23 -3.12
C GLY A 147 -17.00 -0.52 -4.46
N GLU A 148 -15.92 -0.70 -5.21
CA GLU A 148 -15.90 -1.40 -6.50
C GLU A 148 -15.87 -2.92 -6.36
N LEU A 149 -15.39 -3.41 -5.21
CA LEU A 149 -15.35 -4.83 -4.85
C LEU A 149 -16.71 -5.35 -4.35
N ALA A 150 -17.48 -4.51 -3.64
CA ALA A 150 -18.77 -4.90 -3.07
C ALA A 150 -19.94 -4.92 -4.08
N ALA A 151 -19.81 -4.21 -5.21
CA ALA A 151 -20.95 -3.92 -6.09
C ALA A 151 -21.33 -5.04 -7.07
N LYS A 152 -20.51 -6.08 -7.24
CA LYS A 152 -20.71 -7.16 -8.22
C LYS A 152 -20.04 -8.40 -7.63
N ASP A 153 -20.66 -9.57 -7.69
CA ASP A 153 -20.08 -10.87 -7.24
C ASP A 153 -18.81 -11.26 -8.05
N LYS A 154 -17.80 -10.38 -8.01
CA LYS A 154 -16.53 -10.48 -8.73
C LYS A 154 -15.73 -11.62 -8.12
N THR A 155 -15.65 -11.67 -6.80
CA THR A 155 -14.93 -12.72 -6.08
C THR A 155 -15.53 -14.10 -6.37
N GLY A 156 -16.86 -14.28 -6.32
CA GLY A 156 -17.49 -15.56 -6.62
C GLY A 156 -17.28 -16.00 -8.06
N ARG A 157 -17.49 -15.10 -9.03
CA ARG A 157 -17.20 -15.35 -10.46
C ARG A 157 -15.73 -15.74 -10.67
N ASN A 158 -14.79 -14.97 -10.12
CA ASN A 158 -13.36 -15.19 -10.30
C ASN A 158 -12.93 -16.55 -9.74
N LEU A 159 -13.40 -16.90 -8.53
CA LEU A 159 -13.12 -18.20 -7.92
C LEU A 159 -13.66 -19.36 -8.76
N ARG A 160 -14.86 -19.23 -9.32
CA ARG A 160 -15.43 -20.26 -10.21
C ARG A 160 -14.56 -20.48 -11.46
N ILE A 161 -14.11 -19.40 -12.12
CA ILE A 161 -13.24 -19.50 -13.31
C ILE A 161 -11.89 -20.13 -12.93
N LEU A 162 -11.27 -19.69 -11.83
CA LEU A 162 -9.96 -20.19 -11.40
C LEU A 162 -10.00 -21.65 -10.95
N ARG A 163 -11.06 -22.08 -10.27
CA ARG A 163 -11.23 -23.50 -9.89
C ARG A 163 -11.30 -24.39 -11.13
N ARG A 164 -12.09 -23.99 -12.14
CA ARG A 164 -12.14 -24.69 -13.43
C ARG A 164 -10.76 -24.75 -14.10
N LEU A 165 -10.03 -23.63 -14.17
CA LEU A 165 -8.68 -23.60 -14.76
C LEU A 165 -7.69 -24.54 -14.02
N VAL A 166 -7.76 -24.61 -12.70
CA VAL A 166 -6.94 -25.52 -11.89
C VAL A 166 -7.36 -26.98 -12.09
N GLU A 167 -8.64 -27.26 -12.29
CA GLU A 167 -9.16 -28.61 -12.60
C GLU A 167 -8.71 -29.06 -14.00
N ASP A 168 -8.79 -28.16 -15.00
CA ASP A 168 -8.42 -28.44 -16.39
C ASP A 168 -6.89 -28.59 -16.56
N GLU A 169 -6.11 -27.76 -15.87
CA GLU A 169 -4.64 -27.73 -15.95
C GLU A 169 -3.99 -27.81 -14.55
N PRO A 170 -4.04 -28.96 -13.85
CA PRO A 170 -3.58 -29.07 -12.46
C PRO A 170 -2.07 -28.88 -12.29
N GLY A 171 -1.29 -29.02 -13.37
CA GLY A 171 0.16 -28.76 -13.41
C GLY A 171 0.53 -27.30 -13.66
N ASN A 172 -0.43 -26.41 -13.88
CA ASN A 172 -0.15 -25.01 -14.18
C ASN A 172 0.00 -24.19 -12.87
N ALA A 173 1.25 -23.90 -12.50
CA ALA A 173 1.58 -23.16 -11.28
C ALA A 173 0.91 -21.77 -11.21
N LEU A 174 0.69 -21.12 -12.36
CA LEU A 174 0.10 -19.79 -12.42
C LEU A 174 -1.38 -19.81 -11.98
N TRP A 175 -2.15 -20.84 -12.36
CA TRP A 175 -3.55 -20.97 -11.96
C TRP A 175 -3.70 -21.20 -10.46
N HIS A 176 -2.84 -22.03 -9.86
CA HIS A 176 -2.80 -22.20 -8.41
C HIS A 176 -2.42 -20.89 -7.69
N TYR A 177 -1.46 -20.14 -8.23
CA TYR A 177 -1.08 -18.84 -7.69
C TYR A 177 -2.23 -17.82 -7.73
N TYR A 178 -2.91 -17.69 -8.87
CA TYR A 178 -4.05 -16.77 -8.99
C TYR A 178 -5.25 -17.21 -8.14
N LEU A 179 -5.52 -18.51 -8.05
CA LEU A 179 -6.53 -19.05 -7.13
C LEU A 179 -6.20 -18.67 -5.68
N GLY A 180 -4.95 -18.83 -5.25
CA GLY A 180 -4.50 -18.39 -3.92
C GLY A 180 -4.70 -16.89 -3.69
N CYS A 181 -4.41 -16.06 -4.68
CA CYS A 181 -4.64 -14.61 -4.60
C CYS A 181 -6.12 -14.26 -4.41
N GLU A 182 -7.03 -14.90 -5.15
CA GLU A 182 -8.47 -14.66 -5.01
C GLU A 182 -9.01 -15.22 -3.69
N LEU A 183 -8.50 -16.35 -3.19
CA LEU A 183 -8.86 -16.88 -1.88
C LEU A 183 -8.43 -15.94 -0.74
N CYS A 184 -7.23 -15.33 -0.82
CA CYS A 184 -6.84 -14.27 0.10
C CYS A 184 -7.84 -13.10 0.10
N ARG A 185 -8.31 -12.68 -1.09
CA ARG A 185 -9.32 -11.61 -1.21
C ARG A 185 -10.67 -12.01 -0.63
N ALA A 186 -11.03 -13.29 -0.72
CA ALA A 186 -12.22 -13.86 -0.09
C ALA A 186 -12.08 -14.07 1.43
N GLY A 187 -10.88 -13.89 1.99
CA GLY A 187 -10.58 -14.15 3.40
C GLY A 187 -10.37 -15.62 3.74
N ASP A 188 -10.35 -16.52 2.76
CA ASP A 188 -10.02 -17.94 2.94
C ASP A 188 -8.50 -18.14 2.93
N TRP A 189 -7.88 -17.80 4.06
CA TRP A 189 -6.43 -17.94 4.24
C TRP A 189 -5.98 -19.41 4.18
N THR A 190 -6.80 -20.36 4.62
CA THR A 190 -6.45 -21.78 4.60
C THR A 190 -6.39 -22.30 3.17
N GLY A 191 -7.42 -22.03 2.37
CA GLY A 191 -7.46 -22.39 0.96
C GLY A 191 -6.37 -21.67 0.15
N ALA A 192 -6.09 -20.41 0.47
CA ALA A 192 -5.02 -19.65 -0.18
C ALA A 192 -3.64 -20.27 0.08
N ALA A 193 -3.33 -20.61 1.34
CA ALA A 193 -2.07 -21.25 1.70
C ALA A 193 -1.90 -22.62 1.00
N ALA A 194 -2.97 -23.41 0.89
CA ALA A 194 -2.96 -24.67 0.15
C ALA A 194 -2.67 -24.44 -1.35
N SER A 195 -3.34 -23.45 -1.96
CA SER A 195 -3.15 -23.11 -3.38
C SER A 195 -1.73 -22.60 -3.66
N PHE A 196 -1.16 -21.76 -2.78
CA PHE A 196 0.24 -21.33 -2.92
C PHE A 196 1.23 -22.49 -2.73
N GLY A 197 0.94 -23.43 -1.82
CA GLY A 197 1.71 -24.67 -1.68
C GLY A 197 1.74 -25.47 -2.98
N ARG A 198 0.57 -25.70 -3.59
CA ARG A 198 0.47 -26.37 -4.89
C ARG A 198 1.20 -25.61 -5.99
N ALA A 199 1.04 -24.29 -6.07
CA ALA A 199 1.76 -23.45 -7.03
C ALA A 199 3.27 -23.65 -6.93
N ARG A 200 3.82 -23.73 -5.72
CA ARG A 200 5.26 -23.99 -5.49
C ARG A 200 5.69 -25.39 -5.91
N GLU A 201 4.87 -26.41 -5.64
CA GLU A 201 5.18 -27.81 -5.95
C GLU A 201 5.28 -28.06 -7.46
N VAL A 202 4.45 -27.38 -8.25
CA VAL A 202 4.46 -27.50 -9.73
C VAL A 202 5.21 -26.36 -10.42
N LEU A 203 5.91 -25.51 -9.65
CA LEU A 203 6.64 -24.37 -10.19
C LEU A 203 7.86 -24.83 -11.00
N GLY A 204 7.85 -24.57 -12.31
CA GLY A 204 9.02 -24.72 -13.17
C GLY A 204 10.07 -23.62 -12.94
N GLU A 205 11.26 -23.77 -13.54
CA GLU A 205 12.44 -22.92 -13.28
C GLU A 205 12.36 -21.47 -13.78
N SER A 206 11.27 -21.04 -14.46
CA SER A 206 11.22 -19.70 -15.09
C SER A 206 9.84 -19.05 -15.06
N ALA A 207 9.47 -18.47 -13.92
CA ALA A 207 8.24 -17.68 -13.78
C ALA A 207 8.54 -16.28 -13.21
N GLY A 208 8.42 -15.24 -14.03
CA GLY A 208 8.66 -13.84 -13.59
C GLY A 208 7.71 -13.34 -12.50
N TRP A 209 6.55 -13.98 -12.35
CA TRP A 209 5.58 -13.74 -11.27
C TRP A 209 5.92 -14.49 -9.97
N ALA A 210 6.78 -15.51 -10.04
CA ALA A 210 7.07 -16.39 -8.91
C ALA A 210 7.54 -15.66 -7.64
N PRO A 211 8.35 -14.59 -7.68
CA PRO A 211 8.73 -13.86 -6.47
C PRO A 211 7.52 -13.45 -5.60
N ASP A 212 6.41 -13.03 -6.21
CA ASP A 212 5.20 -12.63 -5.49
C ASP A 212 4.53 -13.80 -4.76
N LEU A 213 4.77 -15.05 -5.19
CA LEU A 213 4.29 -16.25 -4.52
C LEU A 213 4.83 -16.34 -3.09
N TRP A 214 6.13 -16.12 -2.88
CA TRP A 214 6.73 -16.12 -1.53
C TRP A 214 6.15 -15.00 -0.67
N ARG A 215 5.99 -13.80 -1.24
CA ARG A 215 5.40 -12.65 -0.52
C ARG A 215 3.97 -12.97 -0.05
N ARG A 216 3.11 -13.44 -0.96
CA ARG A 216 1.70 -13.72 -0.65
C ARG A 216 1.51 -14.93 0.26
N SER A 217 2.29 -16.00 0.04
CA SER A 217 2.27 -17.17 0.91
C SER A 217 2.67 -16.80 2.33
N ALA A 218 3.75 -16.03 2.52
CA ALA A 218 4.17 -15.56 3.82
C ALA A 218 3.10 -14.71 4.52
N ILE A 219 2.48 -13.76 3.82
CA ILE A 219 1.35 -12.98 4.36
C ILE A 219 0.22 -13.91 4.82
N CYS A 220 -0.12 -14.92 4.01
CA CYS A 220 -1.15 -15.89 4.33
C CYS A 220 -0.83 -16.69 5.60
N ARG A 221 0.39 -17.22 5.71
CA ARG A 221 0.89 -17.92 6.90
C ARG A 221 0.89 -17.01 8.14
N MET A 222 1.26 -15.75 7.98
CA MET A 222 1.21 -14.75 9.04
C MET A 222 -0.22 -14.49 9.55
N HIS A 223 -1.23 -14.49 8.68
CA HIS A 223 -2.64 -14.36 9.07
C HIS A 223 -3.16 -15.61 9.78
N LEU A 224 -2.70 -16.79 9.39
CA LEU A 224 -3.03 -18.07 10.03
C LEU A 224 -2.31 -18.30 11.38
N GLY A 225 -1.42 -17.40 11.81
CA GLY A 225 -0.59 -17.61 13.00
C GLY A 225 0.52 -18.64 12.82
N GLN A 226 0.74 -19.13 11.59
CA GLN A 226 1.76 -20.12 11.21
C GLN A 226 3.12 -19.44 11.06
N HIS A 227 3.63 -18.88 12.15
CA HIS A 227 4.81 -18.01 12.15
C HIS A 227 6.11 -18.74 11.78
N ARG A 228 6.22 -20.03 12.07
CA ARG A 228 7.41 -20.83 11.74
C ARG A 228 7.50 -21.06 10.24
N GLU A 229 6.37 -21.40 9.62
CA GLU A 229 6.22 -21.59 8.19
C GLU A 229 6.43 -20.27 7.46
N ALA A 230 5.81 -19.18 7.93
CA ALA A 230 6.03 -17.84 7.38
C ALA A 230 7.51 -17.45 7.39
N LEU A 231 8.23 -17.73 8.48
CA LEU A 231 9.65 -17.44 8.57
C LEU A 231 10.47 -18.25 7.56
N ALA A 232 10.21 -19.56 7.45
CA ALA A 232 10.90 -20.42 6.50
C ALA A 232 10.66 -19.98 5.06
N GLU A 233 9.41 -19.64 4.71
CA GLU A 233 9.04 -19.14 3.39
C GLU A 233 9.71 -17.80 3.06
N LEU A 234 9.76 -16.87 4.01
CA LEU A 234 10.46 -15.60 3.81
C LEU A 234 11.97 -15.78 3.63
N GLN A 235 12.59 -16.66 4.41
CA GLN A 235 14.03 -16.96 4.28
C GLN A 235 14.35 -17.62 2.94
N GLU A 236 13.53 -18.58 2.51
CA GLU A 236 13.65 -19.20 1.20
C GLU A 236 13.46 -18.18 0.07
N GLY A 237 12.44 -17.33 0.17
CA GLY A 237 12.18 -16.27 -0.81
C GLY A 237 13.33 -15.28 -0.91
N ILE A 238 13.90 -14.84 0.22
CA ILE A 238 15.06 -13.94 0.26
C ILE A 238 16.30 -14.60 -0.36
N ALA A 239 16.52 -15.90 -0.11
CA ALA A 239 17.64 -16.63 -0.71
C ALA A 239 17.53 -16.72 -2.24
N ARG A 240 16.30 -16.85 -2.78
CA ARG A 240 16.03 -16.89 -4.23
C ARG A 240 15.98 -15.51 -4.88
N HIS A 241 15.49 -14.51 -4.16
CA HIS A 241 15.22 -13.15 -4.66
C HIS A 241 15.77 -12.09 -3.68
N PRO A 242 17.12 -11.97 -3.58
CA PRO A 242 17.77 -11.13 -2.56
C PRO A 242 17.57 -9.62 -2.77
N ASP A 243 17.11 -9.21 -3.94
CA ASP A 243 16.78 -7.83 -4.32
C ASP A 243 15.29 -7.49 -4.14
N TYR A 244 14.46 -8.43 -3.67
CA TYR A 244 13.04 -8.21 -3.44
C TYR A 244 12.76 -7.64 -2.04
N THR A 245 12.75 -6.31 -1.93
CA THR A 245 12.58 -5.56 -0.68
C THR A 245 11.38 -5.98 0.17
N ASP A 246 10.24 -6.31 -0.44
CA ASP A 246 9.01 -6.68 0.27
C ASP A 246 9.22 -7.86 1.21
N LEU A 247 10.07 -8.83 0.84
CA LEU A 247 10.35 -9.99 1.69
C LEU A 247 11.11 -9.58 2.97
N HIS A 248 12.06 -8.64 2.87
CA HIS A 248 12.74 -8.09 4.04
C HIS A 248 11.80 -7.25 4.91
N PHE A 249 10.91 -6.48 4.30
CA PHE A 249 9.88 -5.72 5.02
C PHE A 249 8.94 -6.66 5.80
N LEU A 250 8.42 -7.71 5.16
CA LEU A 250 7.57 -8.72 5.80
C LEU A 250 8.31 -9.48 6.90
N LEU A 251 9.58 -9.82 6.71
CA LEU A 251 10.41 -10.43 7.74
C LEU A 251 10.51 -9.52 8.98
N GLY A 252 10.67 -8.21 8.77
CA GLY A 252 10.62 -7.21 9.82
C GLY A 252 9.31 -7.19 10.59
N LEU A 253 8.18 -7.23 9.88
CA LEU A 253 6.84 -7.28 10.49
C LEU A 253 6.61 -8.59 11.26
N LEU A 254 7.07 -9.72 10.73
CA LEU A 254 6.99 -11.02 11.40
C LEU A 254 7.79 -11.02 12.71
N TRP A 255 9.03 -10.54 12.68
CA TRP A 255 9.85 -10.44 13.89
C TRP A 255 9.25 -9.49 14.92
N HIS A 256 8.66 -8.38 14.47
CA HIS A 256 7.96 -7.47 15.36
C HIS A 256 6.78 -8.15 16.06
N ARG A 257 5.95 -8.90 15.31
CA ARG A 257 4.85 -9.70 15.86
C ARG A 257 5.31 -10.75 16.87
N LEU A 258 6.49 -11.33 16.67
CA LEU A 258 7.12 -12.29 17.57
C LEU A 258 7.85 -11.62 18.76
N ALA A 259 7.71 -10.30 18.94
CA ALA A 259 8.43 -9.49 19.94
C ALA A 259 9.96 -9.60 19.86
N ARG A 260 10.50 -10.04 18.72
CA ARG A 260 11.93 -10.12 18.40
C ARG A 260 12.39 -8.78 17.86
N TYR A 261 12.30 -7.75 18.69
CA TYR A 261 12.48 -6.36 18.26
C TYR A 261 13.86 -6.06 17.65
N GLY A 262 14.93 -6.72 18.12
CA GLY A 262 16.27 -6.56 17.55
C GLY A 262 16.35 -7.03 16.08
N ASP A 263 15.77 -8.19 15.80
CA ASP A 263 15.71 -8.76 14.45
C ASP A 263 14.74 -7.98 13.56
N ALA A 264 13.63 -7.50 14.12
CA ALA A 264 12.68 -6.62 13.43
C ALA A 264 13.37 -5.33 12.95
N LEU A 265 14.10 -4.64 13.83
CA LEU A 265 14.85 -3.44 13.47
C LEU A 265 15.90 -3.71 12.39
N ALA A 266 16.60 -4.85 12.44
CA ALA A 266 17.59 -5.22 11.45
C ALA A 266 16.95 -5.45 10.06
N ALA A 267 15.89 -6.25 10.00
CA ALA A 267 15.19 -6.55 8.75
C ALA A 267 14.53 -5.31 8.13
N LEU A 268 13.89 -4.45 8.94
CA LEU A 268 13.26 -3.22 8.46
C LEU A 268 14.28 -2.16 8.01
N ARG A 269 15.45 -2.08 8.66
CA ARG A 269 16.57 -1.23 8.18
C ARG A 269 17.10 -1.74 6.86
N ARG A 270 17.23 -3.07 6.71
CA ARG A 270 17.64 -3.67 5.45
C ARG A 270 16.67 -3.31 4.32
N ALA A 271 15.36 -3.39 4.57
CA ALA A 271 14.36 -2.97 3.59
C ALA A 271 14.51 -1.48 3.21
N LEU A 272 14.74 -0.60 4.19
CA LEU A 272 14.97 0.84 3.96
C LEU A 272 16.27 1.14 3.18
N GLU A 273 17.34 0.37 3.42
CA GLU A 273 18.61 0.48 2.70
C GLU A 273 18.50 0.01 1.25
N MET A 274 17.68 -1.01 0.99
CA MET A 274 17.43 -1.54 -0.35
C MET A 274 16.60 -0.57 -1.21
N GLY A 275 15.71 0.21 -0.60
CA GLY A 275 14.78 1.06 -1.33
C GLY A 275 13.66 0.26 -2.00
N GLU A 276 12.89 0.90 -2.89
CA GLU A 276 11.84 0.20 -3.61
C GLU A 276 12.42 -0.94 -4.46
N PRO A 277 11.76 -2.11 -4.52
CA PRO A 277 12.25 -3.23 -5.29
C PRO A 277 12.28 -2.93 -6.79
N PRO A 278 13.01 -3.72 -7.59
CA PRO A 278 12.99 -3.59 -9.03
C PRO A 278 11.57 -3.61 -9.63
N PRO A 279 11.34 -2.88 -10.73
CA PRO A 279 9.99 -2.65 -11.26
C PRO A 279 9.31 -3.89 -11.82
N TRP A 280 10.06 -4.95 -12.13
CA TRP A 280 9.51 -6.23 -12.58
C TRP A 280 8.88 -7.05 -11.45
N TYR A 281 9.14 -6.71 -10.18
CA TYR A 281 8.41 -7.30 -9.06
C TYR A 281 7.10 -6.55 -8.82
N THR A 282 6.02 -7.31 -8.69
CA THR A 282 4.81 -6.81 -8.03
C THR A 282 5.17 -6.44 -6.60
N HIS A 283 4.87 -5.24 -6.12
CA HIS A 283 5.26 -4.85 -4.76
C HIS A 283 4.30 -3.83 -4.14
N ASP A 284 4.25 -3.80 -2.82
CA ASP A 284 3.52 -2.77 -2.08
C ASP A 284 4.34 -1.47 -2.08
N HIS A 285 3.78 -0.38 -2.61
CA HIS A 285 4.51 0.89 -2.64
C HIS A 285 4.90 1.36 -1.25
N GLY A 286 6.18 1.67 -1.06
CA GLY A 286 6.74 2.22 0.16
C GLY A 286 7.36 1.20 1.12
N THR A 287 7.44 -0.08 0.76
CA THR A 287 8.08 -1.15 1.56
C THR A 287 9.56 -0.90 1.81
N GLY A 288 10.25 -0.22 0.88
CA GLY A 288 11.61 0.28 1.06
C GLY A 288 11.71 1.73 1.53
N GLY A 289 10.59 2.32 1.96
CA GLY A 289 10.48 3.75 2.22
C GLY A 289 9.58 4.07 3.42
N PHE A 290 8.48 4.77 3.17
CA PHE A 290 7.62 5.30 4.24
C PHE A 290 6.93 4.21 5.07
N ARG A 291 6.65 3.01 4.51
CA ARG A 291 6.09 1.88 5.28
C ARG A 291 7.14 1.25 6.18
N ALA A 292 8.36 1.03 5.68
CA ALA A 292 9.47 0.56 6.53
C ALA A 292 9.76 1.54 7.67
N LEU A 293 9.78 2.85 7.39
CA LEU A 293 9.94 3.87 8.43
C LEU A 293 8.81 3.83 9.47
N THR A 294 7.58 3.60 9.04
CA THR A 294 6.42 3.46 9.94
C THR A 294 6.53 2.21 10.82
N ALA A 295 6.91 1.08 10.23
CA ALA A 295 7.14 -0.15 10.98
C ALA A 295 8.32 -0.01 11.96
N LEU A 296 9.41 0.65 11.56
CA LEU A 296 10.53 0.98 12.46
C LEU A 296 10.06 1.86 13.61
N ALA A 297 9.24 2.87 13.32
CA ALA A 297 8.68 3.75 14.34
C ALA A 297 7.86 2.96 15.35
N GLN A 298 7.01 2.03 14.89
CA GLN A 298 6.24 1.16 15.78
C GLN A 298 7.14 0.30 16.67
N VAL A 299 8.17 -0.34 16.11
CA VAL A 299 9.12 -1.14 16.91
C VAL A 299 9.83 -0.28 17.96
N HIS A 300 10.27 0.92 17.58
CA HIS A 300 10.86 1.87 18.53
C HIS A 300 9.86 2.31 19.62
N TYR A 301 8.60 2.53 19.25
CA TYR A 301 7.55 2.91 20.18
C TYR A 301 7.30 1.82 21.23
N ASP A 302 7.22 0.56 20.81
CA ASP A 302 6.99 -0.58 21.70
C ASP A 302 8.18 -0.82 22.65
N LEU A 303 9.39 -0.51 22.20
CA LEU A 303 10.60 -0.48 23.05
C LEU A 303 10.66 0.73 23.99
N GLY A 304 9.71 1.67 23.91
CA GLY A 304 9.69 2.93 24.66
C GLY A 304 10.73 3.96 24.19
N ASN A 305 11.34 3.74 23.03
CA ASN A 305 12.27 4.65 22.36
C ASN A 305 11.48 5.74 21.61
N TYR A 306 10.71 6.53 22.36
CA TYR A 306 9.78 7.52 21.80
C TYR A 306 10.44 8.60 20.91
N PRO A 307 11.67 9.10 21.19
CA PRO A 307 12.33 10.05 20.29
C PRO A 307 12.61 9.45 18.91
N GLU A 308 13.11 8.22 18.86
CA GLU A 308 13.40 7.49 17.63
C GLU A 308 12.11 7.14 16.87
N ALA A 309 11.07 6.73 17.59
CA ALA A 309 9.74 6.49 17.01
C ALA A 309 9.19 7.76 16.35
N ALA A 310 9.18 8.89 17.07
CA ALA A 310 8.72 10.16 16.53
C ALA A 310 9.56 10.61 15.31
N HIS A 311 10.88 10.45 15.36
CA HIS A 311 11.76 10.78 14.23
C HIS A 311 11.39 9.96 12.98
N ALA A 312 11.30 8.63 13.11
CA ALA A 312 10.95 7.75 11.99
C ALA A 312 9.55 8.07 11.42
N CYS A 313 8.56 8.39 12.26
CA CYS A 313 7.25 8.84 11.80
C CYS A 313 7.30 10.15 11.00
N LEU A 314 8.07 11.13 11.49
CA LEU A 314 8.22 12.42 10.80
C LEU A 314 8.91 12.25 9.45
N GLU A 315 9.93 11.40 9.37
CA GLU A 315 10.58 11.04 8.10
C GLU A 315 9.60 10.35 7.13
N ALA A 316 8.79 9.41 7.62
CA ALA A 316 7.76 8.75 6.82
C ALA A 316 6.77 9.76 6.23
N LEU A 317 6.28 10.70 7.05
CA LEU A 317 5.35 11.75 6.63
C LEU A 317 5.98 12.83 5.74
N ARG A 318 7.30 13.07 5.84
CA ARG A 318 8.01 13.93 4.87
C ARG A 318 8.10 13.29 3.50
N ARG A 319 8.40 11.98 3.46
CA ARG A 319 8.45 11.21 2.20
C ARG A 319 7.07 11.08 1.57
N GLN A 320 6.05 10.80 2.39
CA GLN A 320 4.68 10.57 1.92
C GLN A 320 3.64 11.20 2.85
N PRO A 321 3.30 12.49 2.67
CA PRO A 321 2.43 13.23 3.59
C PRO A 321 0.98 12.75 3.68
N ASP A 322 0.47 12.08 2.63
CA ASP A 322 -0.89 11.54 2.62
C ASP A 322 -0.99 10.16 3.29
N TYR A 323 0.12 9.49 3.61
CA TYR A 323 0.11 8.20 4.27
C TYR A 323 -0.20 8.33 5.77
N PRO A 324 -1.35 7.81 6.26
CA PRO A 324 -1.79 8.03 7.64
C PRO A 324 -1.08 7.16 8.68
N GLY A 325 -0.48 6.03 8.25
CA GLY A 325 0.09 5.00 9.14
C GLY A 325 0.99 5.50 10.28
N PRO A 326 1.88 6.50 10.08
CA PRO A 326 2.76 6.98 11.13
C PRO A 326 2.07 7.81 12.22
N LEU A 327 0.85 8.31 11.98
CA LEU A 327 0.24 9.32 12.83
C LEU A 327 -0.11 8.84 14.24
N PRO A 328 -0.71 7.66 14.47
CA PRO A 328 -0.99 7.18 15.83
C PRO A 328 0.28 7.03 16.66
N VAL A 329 1.33 6.46 16.07
CA VAL A 329 2.65 6.29 16.70
C VAL A 329 3.31 7.65 17.00
N LEU A 330 3.26 8.59 16.05
CA LEU A 330 3.81 9.92 16.23
C LEU A 330 3.12 10.65 17.39
N VAL A 331 1.79 10.66 17.40
CA VAL A 331 1.00 11.31 18.44
C VAL A 331 1.28 10.66 19.80
N GLY A 332 1.21 9.32 19.88
CA GLY A 332 1.52 8.58 21.09
C GLY A 332 2.91 8.89 21.63
N ALA A 333 3.93 8.89 20.76
CA ALA A 333 5.31 9.17 21.14
C ALA A 333 5.47 10.59 21.69
N LEU A 334 4.87 11.58 21.02
CA LEU A 334 4.91 12.97 21.47
C LEU A 334 4.19 13.15 22.82
N TRP A 335 3.07 12.46 23.04
CA TRP A 335 2.35 12.48 24.33
C TRP A 335 3.12 11.81 25.45
N ALA A 336 3.88 10.76 25.15
CA ALA A 336 4.75 10.11 26.14
C ALA A 336 5.96 11.00 26.52
N MET A 337 6.42 11.86 25.61
CA MET A 337 7.59 12.72 25.81
C MET A 337 7.27 14.11 26.37
N HIS A 338 6.08 14.64 26.11
CA HIS A 338 5.75 16.05 26.33
C HIS A 338 4.34 16.26 26.89
N PRO A 339 4.12 17.34 27.67
CA PRO A 339 2.78 17.75 28.04
C PRO A 339 1.90 17.99 26.79
N PRO A 340 0.58 17.72 26.85
CA PRO A 340 -0.32 17.78 25.69
C PRO A 340 -0.22 19.08 24.88
N ARG A 341 -0.19 20.24 25.55
CA ARG A 341 -0.05 21.55 24.88
C ARG A 341 1.22 21.65 24.02
N LYS A 342 2.35 21.15 24.53
CA LYS A 342 3.62 21.17 23.80
C LYS A 342 3.61 20.16 22.65
N ALA A 343 3.04 18.97 22.86
CA ALA A 343 2.91 17.95 21.83
C ALA A 343 2.03 18.43 20.66
N SER A 344 0.87 19.04 20.95
CA SER A 344 0.01 19.69 19.94
C SER A 344 0.75 20.79 19.17
N ALA A 345 1.53 21.63 19.85
CA ALA A 345 2.29 22.69 19.20
C ALA A 345 3.37 22.15 18.24
N LEU A 346 4.03 21.04 18.59
CA LEU A 346 5.01 20.36 17.74
C LEU A 346 4.35 19.75 16.49
N LEU A 347 3.18 19.10 16.65
CA LEU A 347 2.39 18.60 15.52
C LEU A 347 1.99 19.74 14.57
N ALA A 348 1.50 20.85 15.10
CA ALA A 348 1.10 22.01 14.31
C ALA A 348 2.30 22.63 13.56
N ALA A 349 3.47 22.70 14.21
CA ALA A 349 4.70 23.16 13.56
C ALA A 349 5.10 22.23 12.40
N PHE A 350 5.08 20.92 12.61
CA PHE A 350 5.40 19.96 11.57
C PHE A 350 4.46 20.04 10.36
N VAL A 351 3.15 20.12 10.58
CA VAL A 351 2.18 20.25 9.48
C VAL A 351 2.41 21.53 8.67
N ARG A 352 2.83 22.64 9.32
CA ARG A 352 3.21 23.87 8.61
C ARG A 352 4.49 23.68 7.79
N ASP A 353 5.49 22.98 8.34
CA ASP A 353 6.78 22.74 7.69
C ASP A 353 6.65 21.91 6.39
N LEU A 354 5.61 21.08 6.26
CA LEU A 354 5.36 20.29 5.04
C LEU A 354 4.91 21.11 3.83
N ARG A 355 4.51 22.39 4.01
CA ARG A 355 4.12 23.31 2.92
C ARG A 355 3.13 22.73 1.90
N LEU A 356 2.20 21.90 2.36
CA LEU A 356 1.21 21.24 1.51
C LEU A 356 0.21 22.24 0.92
N ALA A 357 -0.25 21.95 -0.31
CA ALA A 357 -1.40 22.63 -0.90
C ALA A 357 -2.65 22.54 0.00
N PRO A 358 -3.63 23.45 -0.13
CA PRO A 358 -4.76 23.54 0.81
C PRO A 358 -5.53 22.23 1.00
N ALA A 359 -5.87 21.51 -0.07
CA ALA A 359 -6.66 20.28 0.02
C ALA A 359 -5.91 19.13 0.73
N PRO A 360 -4.67 18.74 0.33
CA PRO A 360 -3.88 17.76 1.07
C PRO A 360 -3.60 18.15 2.52
N ARG A 361 -3.39 19.45 2.79
CA ARG A 361 -3.19 19.96 4.15
C ARG A 361 -4.42 19.72 5.03
N VAL A 362 -5.62 20.01 4.52
CA VAL A 362 -6.88 19.76 5.24
C VAL A 362 -7.03 18.27 5.55
N ALA A 363 -6.77 17.40 4.56
CA ALA A 363 -6.84 15.95 4.77
C ALA A 363 -5.86 15.47 5.86
N LEU A 364 -4.61 15.94 5.84
CA LEU A 364 -3.63 15.64 6.88
C LEU A 364 -4.08 16.14 8.26
N CYS A 365 -4.60 17.36 8.37
CA CYS A 365 -5.13 17.90 9.62
C CYS A 365 -6.26 17.03 10.20
N THR A 366 -7.19 16.56 9.36
CA THR A 366 -8.27 15.65 9.78
C THR A 366 -7.71 14.32 10.29
N ARG A 367 -6.69 13.76 9.63
CA ARG A 367 -6.04 12.51 10.05
C ARG A 367 -5.25 12.67 11.35
N VAL A 368 -4.59 13.80 11.57
CA VAL A 368 -3.94 14.13 12.86
C VAL A 368 -5.00 14.17 13.97
N ALA A 369 -6.15 14.80 13.73
CA ALA A 369 -7.25 14.80 14.69
C ALA A 369 -7.75 13.39 15.00
N ALA A 370 -7.85 12.52 13.98
CA ALA A 370 -8.26 11.13 14.16
C ALA A 370 -7.25 10.38 15.05
N ALA A 371 -5.95 10.54 14.80
CA ALA A 371 -4.90 9.95 15.62
C ALA A 371 -4.92 10.48 17.08
N LEU A 372 -5.18 11.78 17.28
CA LEU A 372 -5.39 12.35 18.63
C LEU A 372 -6.58 11.70 19.34
N HIS A 373 -7.67 11.45 18.63
CA HIS A 373 -8.83 10.76 19.19
C HIS A 373 -8.50 9.30 19.55
N GLU A 374 -7.79 8.59 18.68
CA GLU A 374 -7.40 7.19 18.85
C GLU A 374 -6.53 6.96 20.10
N VAL A 375 -5.57 7.84 20.35
CA VAL A 375 -4.73 7.77 21.57
C VAL A 375 -5.43 8.25 22.85
N GLY A 376 -6.73 8.57 22.78
CA GLY A 376 -7.52 9.07 23.91
C GLY A 376 -7.34 10.56 24.22
N ALA A 377 -6.61 11.32 23.40
CA ALA A 377 -6.40 12.75 23.57
C ALA A 377 -7.59 13.58 23.04
N HIS A 378 -8.80 13.26 23.50
CA HIS A 378 -10.06 13.80 22.95
C HIS A 378 -10.17 15.33 23.07
N ALA A 379 -9.69 15.94 24.16
CA ALA A 379 -9.68 17.40 24.30
C ALA A 379 -8.77 18.06 23.25
N ALA A 380 -7.55 17.53 23.08
CA ALA A 380 -6.62 18.02 22.07
C ALA A 380 -7.13 17.80 20.64
N CYS A 381 -7.84 16.69 20.39
CA CYS A 381 -8.54 16.46 19.13
C CYS A 381 -9.55 17.58 18.82
N LEU A 382 -10.39 17.96 19.78
CA LEU A 382 -11.39 19.03 19.60
C LEU A 382 -10.74 20.40 19.42
N GLU A 383 -9.73 20.73 20.22
CA GLU A 383 -8.93 21.97 20.06
C GLU A 383 -8.28 22.02 18.67
N TRP A 384 -7.70 20.90 18.22
CA TRP A 384 -7.08 20.79 16.90
C TRP A 384 -8.08 21.02 15.78
N LEU A 385 -9.26 20.40 15.85
CA LEU A 385 -10.34 20.60 14.88
C LEU A 385 -10.88 22.05 14.90
N GLY A 386 -10.89 22.71 16.06
CA GLY A 386 -11.24 24.14 16.16
C GLY A 386 -10.23 25.05 15.47
N ALA A 387 -8.95 24.71 15.51
CA ALA A 387 -7.87 25.43 14.85
C ALA A 387 -7.67 25.04 13.37
N HIS A 388 -8.08 23.83 12.98
CA HIS A 388 -7.90 23.23 11.65
C HIS A 388 -9.06 22.23 11.40
N PRO A 389 -10.12 22.56 10.63
CA PRO A 389 -10.04 22.66 9.17
C PRO A 389 -11.03 23.69 8.57
N ARG A 390 -10.55 24.76 7.92
CA ARG A 390 -11.46 25.67 7.18
C ARG A 390 -11.29 25.48 5.68
N ARG A 391 -12.30 24.89 5.03
CA ARG A 391 -12.55 25.08 3.60
C ARG A 391 -13.33 26.38 3.44
N SER A 392 -12.64 27.46 3.12
CA SER A 392 -13.21 28.80 2.85
C SER A 392 -14.01 29.45 3.99
N ARG A 393 -14.33 30.74 3.84
CA ARG A 393 -15.21 31.50 4.76
C ARG A 393 -16.70 31.22 4.54
N HIS A 394 -17.07 30.41 3.55
CA HIS A 394 -18.46 30.23 3.09
C HIS A 394 -19.10 28.88 3.42
N ASP A 395 -18.33 27.85 3.80
CA ASP A 395 -18.86 26.56 4.26
C ASP A 395 -18.61 26.38 5.77
N GLY A 396 -19.61 26.72 6.59
CA GLY A 396 -19.49 26.72 8.06
C GLY A 396 -19.23 25.36 8.72
N ALA A 397 -19.33 24.24 7.99
CA ALA A 397 -19.32 22.89 8.58
C ALA A 397 -17.98 22.14 8.48
N GLY A 398 -17.02 22.55 7.64
CA GLY A 398 -15.80 21.77 7.40
C GLY A 398 -16.05 20.42 6.69
N PRO A 399 -15.02 19.57 6.50
CA PRO A 399 -15.19 18.26 5.83
C PRO A 399 -16.11 17.33 6.65
N PRO A 400 -16.98 16.52 6.02
CA PRO A 400 -17.90 15.60 6.72
C PRO A 400 -17.22 14.68 7.74
N GLU A 401 -16.02 14.16 7.40
CA GLU A 401 -15.21 13.33 8.29
C GLU A 401 -14.81 14.06 9.58
N ALA A 402 -14.48 15.35 9.48
CA ALA A 402 -14.11 16.17 10.63
C ALA A 402 -15.32 16.44 11.55
N VAL A 403 -16.51 16.62 10.96
CA VAL A 403 -17.77 16.76 11.71
C VAL A 403 -18.08 15.48 12.48
N ALA A 404 -18.05 14.34 11.80
CA ALA A 404 -18.29 13.03 12.42
C ALA A 404 -17.28 12.74 13.54
N LEU A 405 -16.00 13.05 13.32
CA LEU A 405 -14.95 12.90 14.32
C LEU A 405 -15.17 13.81 15.54
N ARG A 406 -15.59 15.06 15.33
CA ARG A 406 -15.92 16.01 16.41
C ARG A 406 -17.02 15.46 17.31
N ALA A 407 -18.10 14.92 16.72
CA ALA A 407 -19.19 14.31 17.46
C ALA A 407 -18.71 13.11 18.30
N ARG A 408 -17.90 12.22 17.70
CA ARG A 408 -17.30 11.07 18.40
C ARG A 408 -16.41 11.49 19.57
N ALA A 409 -15.56 12.51 19.37
CA ALA A 409 -14.67 13.03 20.40
C ALA A 409 -15.43 13.66 21.57
N LEU A 410 -16.48 14.45 21.30
CA LEU A 410 -17.36 15.01 22.34
C LEU A 410 -18.05 13.92 23.17
N ALA A 411 -18.61 12.90 22.49
CA ALA A 411 -19.26 11.78 23.16
C ALA A 411 -18.29 10.99 24.06
N ALA A 412 -17.05 10.77 23.61
CA ALA A 412 -16.02 10.10 24.40
C ALA A 412 -15.62 10.91 25.64
N LEU A 413 -15.49 12.23 25.50
CA LEU A 413 -15.17 13.13 26.60
C LEU A 413 -16.30 13.16 27.64
N GLY A 414 -17.56 13.20 27.20
CA GLY A 414 -18.74 13.10 28.09
C GLY A 414 -18.77 11.80 28.90
N ARG A 415 -18.45 10.65 28.29
CA ARG A 415 -18.37 9.36 29.01
C ARG A 415 -17.24 9.32 30.06
N SER A 416 -16.11 9.95 29.77
CA SER A 416 -14.95 9.98 30.68
C SER A 416 -15.20 10.78 31.97
N LEU A 417 -16.16 11.72 31.94
CA LEU A 417 -16.57 12.51 33.09
C LEU A 417 -17.54 11.75 34.03
N VAL A 418 -18.05 10.59 33.61
CA VAL A 418 -19.11 9.84 34.30
C VAL A 418 -18.61 8.54 34.98
N ARG A 419 -17.35 8.11 34.76
CA ARG A 419 -16.78 6.89 35.39
C ARG A 419 -15.48 7.17 36.17
N PRO A 420 -15.35 6.74 37.44
CA PRO A 420 -14.07 6.79 38.16
C PRO A 420 -13.09 5.70 37.68
N ARG A 421 -11.79 6.00 37.69
CA ARG A 421 -10.69 5.12 37.26
C ARG A 421 -10.06 4.36 38.43
N THR A 422 -9.90 3.04 38.30
CA THR A 422 -8.89 2.26 39.05
C THR A 422 -8.21 1.24 38.12
N PRO A 423 -6.87 1.23 37.99
CA PRO A 423 -6.14 0.22 37.21
C PRO A 423 -5.39 -0.82 38.08
N PRO A 424 -5.20 -2.09 37.63
CA PRO A 424 -4.37 -3.08 38.31
C PRO A 424 -2.88 -3.03 37.83
N PRO A 425 -1.92 -3.63 38.59
CA PRO A 425 -0.49 -3.62 38.25
C PRO A 425 -0.06 -4.76 37.30
N ALA A 426 1.06 -4.57 36.58
CA ALA A 426 1.65 -5.54 35.63
C ALA A 426 3.18 -5.78 35.89
N PRO A 427 3.78 -6.92 35.45
CA PRO A 427 5.14 -7.36 35.78
C PRO A 427 6.24 -6.89 34.79
N GLY A 428 7.51 -6.93 35.20
CA GLY A 428 8.67 -6.32 34.51
C GLY A 428 9.54 -7.25 33.64
N LEU A 429 10.40 -6.64 32.79
CA LEU A 429 11.34 -7.30 31.85
C LEU A 429 12.82 -7.31 32.35
N PRO A 430 13.70 -8.19 31.82
CA PRO A 430 15.09 -8.37 32.29
C PRO A 430 16.11 -7.31 31.83
N ALA A 431 17.04 -6.96 32.73
CA ALA A 431 18.01 -5.84 32.63
C ALA A 431 19.07 -5.92 31.50
N ALA A 432 19.24 -7.06 30.83
CA ALA A 432 20.26 -7.23 29.80
C ALA A 432 19.93 -6.49 28.49
N LEU A 433 18.65 -6.36 28.16
CA LEU A 433 18.14 -5.65 26.96
C LEU A 433 18.35 -4.13 27.05
N VAL A 434 18.31 -3.57 28.27
CA VAL A 434 18.48 -2.13 28.55
C VAL A 434 19.89 -1.64 28.21
N ARG A 435 20.92 -2.48 28.40
CA ARG A 435 22.33 -2.08 28.21
C ARG A 435 22.75 -2.01 26.74
N ARG A 436 22.16 -2.81 25.86
CA ARG A 436 22.49 -2.83 24.42
C ARG A 436 21.86 -1.64 23.66
N ALA A 437 20.70 -1.16 24.13
CA ALA A 437 20.02 0.04 23.60
C ALA A 437 20.81 1.36 23.83
N GLY A 438 21.63 1.43 24.89
CA GLY A 438 22.39 2.63 25.23
C GLY A 438 23.48 3.02 24.23
N ARG A 439 24.06 2.07 23.49
CA ARG A 439 25.15 2.34 22.53
C ARG A 439 24.65 2.90 21.20
N LEU A 440 23.43 2.55 20.78
CA LEU A 440 22.79 3.07 19.55
C LEU A 440 22.33 4.54 19.71
N ARG A 441 22.02 4.95 20.94
CA ARG A 441 21.57 6.30 21.30
C ARG A 441 22.61 7.40 21.03
N ALA A 442 23.89 7.11 21.25
CA ALA A 442 24.97 8.08 21.08
C ALA A 442 25.22 8.42 19.60
N ALA A 443 25.12 7.43 18.71
CA ALA A 443 25.25 7.64 17.27
C ALA A 443 24.06 8.39 16.66
N ALA A 444 22.84 8.17 17.19
CA ALA A 444 21.61 8.81 16.71
C ALA A 444 21.52 10.31 17.09
N LEU A 445 22.00 10.69 18.26
CA LEU A 445 22.03 12.10 18.71
C LEU A 445 22.90 12.99 17.80
N ALA A 446 23.97 12.45 17.23
CA ALA A 446 24.87 13.18 16.33
C ALA A 446 24.26 13.45 14.93
N VAL A 447 23.29 12.64 14.50
CA VAL A 447 22.55 12.81 13.23
C VAL A 447 21.40 13.81 13.41
N LEU A 448 20.70 13.77 14.54
CA LEU A 448 19.55 14.63 14.83
C LEU A 448 19.89 16.13 14.92
N ASP A 449 21.09 16.48 15.40
CA ASP A 449 21.51 17.89 15.59
C ASP A 449 21.83 18.61 14.27
N ARG A 450 22.14 17.87 13.21
CA ARG A 450 22.46 18.42 11.87
C ARG A 450 21.24 18.73 11.01
N SER A 451 20.04 18.41 11.50
CA SER A 451 18.80 18.60 10.73
C SER A 451 18.22 20.01 10.91
N GLY A 452 17.88 20.67 9.80
CA GLY A 452 17.40 22.06 9.77
C GLY A 452 16.06 22.32 10.49
N SER A 453 15.34 21.28 10.94
CA SER A 453 13.99 21.40 11.52
C SER A 453 14.01 21.74 13.03
N PRO A 454 13.29 22.80 13.47
CA PRO A 454 13.11 23.12 14.90
C PRO A 454 12.50 21.98 15.72
N VAL A 455 11.64 21.14 15.11
CA VAL A 455 11.01 19.97 15.74
C VAL A 455 12.04 18.89 16.05
N LEU A 456 12.92 18.58 15.10
CA LEU A 456 14.00 17.60 15.29
C LEU A 456 15.03 18.07 16.33
N ARG A 457 15.38 19.37 16.33
CA ARG A 457 16.23 19.97 17.38
C ARG A 457 15.57 19.93 18.78
N ALA A 458 14.25 20.04 18.87
CA ALA A 458 13.53 19.91 20.14
C ALA A 458 13.55 18.45 20.64
N LEU A 459 13.42 17.47 19.75
CA LEU A 459 13.52 16.03 20.06
C LEU A 459 14.93 15.65 20.51
N ALA A 460 15.98 16.12 19.82
CA ALA A 460 17.38 15.88 20.20
C ALA A 460 17.70 16.38 21.62
N ARG A 461 17.23 17.58 21.97
CA ARG A 461 17.40 18.18 23.30
C ARG A 461 16.66 17.43 24.40
N ALA A 462 15.53 16.80 24.09
CA ALA A 462 14.80 15.96 25.04
C ALA A 462 15.52 14.62 25.28
N ALA A 463 16.08 14.02 24.22
CA ALA A 463 16.85 12.79 24.29
C ALA A 463 18.18 12.96 25.06
N GLY A 464 18.81 14.14 25.08
CA GLY A 464 20.03 14.40 25.86
C GLY A 464 19.84 14.53 27.39
N ARG A 465 18.59 14.69 27.89
CA ARG A 465 18.32 15.06 29.29
C ARG A 465 17.81 13.94 30.20
N ARG A 466 17.57 12.72 29.71
CA ARG A 466 17.03 11.61 30.52
C ARG A 466 18.06 10.51 30.81
N ARG A 467 18.30 10.21 32.09
CA ARG A 467 18.71 8.86 32.51
C ARG A 467 17.52 7.90 32.25
N PRO A 468 17.75 6.63 31.86
CA PRO A 468 16.67 5.71 31.54
C PRO A 468 15.79 5.53 32.79
N GLY A 469 14.52 5.98 32.70
CA GLY A 469 13.50 5.68 33.70
C GLY A 469 12.85 4.32 33.42
N PRO A 470 12.20 3.70 34.41
CA PRO A 470 11.58 2.39 34.23
C PRO A 470 10.47 2.45 33.16
N LEU A 471 10.58 1.55 32.18
CA LEU A 471 9.65 1.37 31.06
C LEU A 471 8.30 0.84 31.56
N ARG A 472 7.20 1.44 31.09
CA ARG A 472 5.83 0.93 31.27
C ARG A 472 5.32 0.40 29.93
N VAL A 473 4.90 -0.86 29.90
CA VAL A 473 4.44 -1.58 28.69
C VAL A 473 2.91 -1.59 28.65
N TRP A 474 2.33 -1.41 27.45
CA TRP A 474 0.89 -1.50 27.17
C TRP A 474 0.58 -2.80 26.42
N SER A 475 -0.40 -3.57 26.89
CA SER A 475 -0.95 -4.75 26.21
C SER A 475 -2.30 -4.41 25.58
N GLY A 476 -2.40 -4.43 24.25
CA GLY A 476 -3.66 -4.40 23.51
C GLY A 476 -3.76 -5.66 22.65
N GLY A 477 -4.84 -6.42 22.84
CA GLY A 477 -5.23 -7.56 22.01
C GLY A 477 -6.15 -7.17 20.87
#